data_AF-A0A7S3C4Z5-F1
#
_entry.id   AF-A0A7S3C4Z5-F1
#
_cell.length_a   1.000
_cell.length_b   1.000
_cell.length_c   1.000
_cell.angle_alpha   90.00
_cell.angle_beta   90.00
_cell.angle_gamma   90.00
#
_symmetry.space_group_name_H-M   'P 1'
#
loop_
_entity.id
_entity.type
_entity.pdbx_description
1 polymer ?
#
loop_
_entity_poly.entity_id
_entity_poly.type
_entity_poly.pdbx_seq_one_letter_code
_entity_poly.pdbx_strand_id
1 'polypeptide(L)'
;AASSSRPHAFLRLVFTPTADCRSAACAAPLEAFHWLTTYKSAKLPRVAVEILTLQQSAPDRATLSLNAKSTAAFVSVESESVVGSFSDGAFMMLPSRATNLTFVARAPFDLATFKQGLRIRSLRDTYA
;
A
#
# COMPACT_ATOMS: atom_id res chain seq x y z
N ALA A 1 14.48 -15.26 -30.76
CA ALA A 1 13.57 -14.69 -29.74
C ALA A 1 14.35 -13.72 -28.87
N ALA A 2 14.03 -12.43 -28.91
CA ALA A 2 14.74 -11.41 -28.12
C ALA A 2 14.23 -11.46 -26.67
N SER A 3 15.02 -12.06 -25.77
CA SER A 3 14.80 -12.03 -24.33
C SER A 3 15.32 -10.72 -23.76
N SER A 4 14.50 -9.67 -23.81
CA SER A 4 14.75 -8.43 -23.08
C SER A 4 14.32 -8.63 -21.62
N SER A 5 15.25 -8.98 -20.74
CA SER A 5 15.02 -8.96 -19.30
C SER A 5 15.06 -7.50 -18.82
N ARG A 6 13.96 -6.75 -19.03
CA ARG A 6 13.81 -5.47 -18.35
C ARG A 6 13.55 -5.77 -16.87
N PRO A 7 14.43 -5.36 -15.94
CA PRO A 7 14.26 -5.67 -14.52
C PRO A 7 13.06 -4.97 -13.88
N HIS A 8 12.45 -4.01 -14.57
CA HIS A 8 11.35 -3.20 -14.07
C HIS A 8 10.09 -3.41 -14.91
N ALA A 9 9.04 -3.96 -14.27
CA ALA A 9 7.73 -4.18 -14.89
C ALA A 9 6.91 -2.88 -15.05
N PHE A 10 7.34 -1.78 -14.42
CA PHE A 10 6.64 -0.50 -14.39
C PHE A 10 7.61 0.68 -14.26
N LEU A 11 7.12 1.87 -14.60
CA LEU A 11 7.73 3.18 -14.33
C LEU A 11 6.95 3.88 -13.22
N ARG A 12 7.67 4.54 -12.31
CA ARG A 12 7.08 5.43 -11.30
C ARG A 12 7.17 6.87 -11.80
N LEU A 13 6.04 7.55 -11.85
CA LEU A 13 5.92 8.97 -12.17
C LEU A 13 5.63 9.71 -10.86
N VAL A 14 6.45 10.72 -10.55
CA VAL A 14 6.28 11.54 -9.34
C VAL A 14 6.02 12.97 -9.79
N PHE A 15 4.87 13.51 -9.40
CA PHE A 15 4.47 14.88 -9.69
C PHE A 15 4.68 15.72 -8.43
N THR A 16 5.72 16.54 -8.46
CA THR A 16 5.97 17.52 -7.41
C THR A 16 5.25 18.82 -7.74
N PRO A 17 4.32 19.31 -6.89
CA PRO A 17 3.69 20.60 -7.13
C PRO A 17 4.74 21.71 -7.15
N THR A 18 4.71 22.57 -8.17
CA THR A 18 5.60 23.72 -8.30
C THR A 18 5.26 24.82 -7.30
N ALA A 19 6.29 25.49 -6.79
CA ALA A 19 6.35 26.27 -5.55
C ALA A 19 5.45 27.52 -5.41
N ASP A 20 4.45 27.73 -6.26
CA ASP A 20 3.47 28.83 -6.13
C ASP A 20 2.28 28.48 -5.21
N CYS A 21 2.53 27.66 -4.20
CA CYS A 21 1.55 27.39 -3.16
C CYS A 21 1.51 28.55 -2.16
N ARG A 22 0.72 29.59 -2.46
CA ARG A 22 0.45 30.73 -1.54
C ARG A 22 -0.47 30.36 -0.37
N SER A 23 -0.67 29.08 -0.06
CA SER A 23 -1.48 28.63 1.08
C SER A 23 -0.76 27.51 1.84
N ALA A 24 -1.03 27.41 3.15
CA ALA A 24 -0.31 26.60 4.15
C ALA A 24 -0.36 25.07 3.97
N ALA A 25 -0.82 24.57 2.82
CA ALA A 25 -0.83 23.15 2.51
C ALA A 25 -0.21 22.93 1.12
N CYS A 26 1.13 22.95 1.04
CA CYS A 26 1.80 22.35 -0.11
C CYS A 26 1.35 20.89 -0.20
N ALA A 27 0.61 20.56 -1.27
CA ALA A 27 0.08 19.22 -1.45
C ALA A 27 1.21 18.19 -1.47
N ALA A 28 0.98 17.01 -0.88
CA ALA A 28 1.91 15.90 -0.97
C ALA A 28 2.15 15.53 -2.45
N PRO A 29 3.37 15.06 -2.81
CA PRO A 29 3.66 14.66 -4.18
C PRO A 29 2.69 13.56 -4.62
N LEU A 30 2.12 13.72 -5.82
CA LEU A 30 1.26 12.71 -6.43
C LEU A 30 2.13 11.67 -7.12
N GLU A 31 1.76 10.41 -7.00
CA GLU A 31 2.48 9.30 -7.61
C GLU A 31 1.57 8.49 -8.52
N ALA A 32 2.11 8.11 -9.68
CA ALA A 32 1.45 7.21 -10.61
C ALA A 32 2.41 6.11 -11.07
N PHE A 33 1.87 4.94 -11.40
CA PHE A 33 2.65 3.80 -11.85
C PHE A 33 2.18 3.37 -13.24
N HIS A 34 3.08 3.45 -14.22
CA HIS A 34 2.81 3.03 -15.59
C HIS A 34 3.44 1.66 -15.85
N TRP A 35 2.62 0.67 -16.17
CA TRP A 35 3.09 -0.70 -16.40
C TRP A 35 3.60 -0.87 -17.83
N LEU A 36 4.81 -1.40 -17.97
CA LEU A 36 5.47 -1.65 -19.25
C LEU A 36 5.15 -3.04 -19.82
N THR A 37 4.39 -3.84 -19.06
CA THR A 37 3.97 -5.20 -19.41
C THR A 37 2.64 -5.49 -18.75
N THR A 38 1.93 -6.51 -19.24
CA THR A 38 0.69 -6.96 -18.58
C THR A 38 1.00 -7.52 -17.19
N TYR A 39 0.04 -7.44 -16.26
CA TYR A 39 0.23 -7.93 -14.90
C TYR A 39 0.60 -9.41 -14.83
N LYS A 40 0.05 -10.22 -15.74
CA LYS A 40 0.34 -11.67 -15.84
C LYS A 40 1.77 -11.96 -16.31
N SER A 41 2.35 -11.06 -17.09
CA SER A 41 3.72 -11.18 -17.62
C SER A 41 4.76 -10.47 -16.74
N ALA A 42 4.32 -9.67 -15.77
CA ALA A 42 5.21 -8.97 -14.85
C ALA A 42 5.94 -9.97 -13.93
N LYS A 43 7.27 -9.98 -14.01
CA LYS A 43 8.14 -10.76 -13.12
C LYS A 43 8.30 -10.04 -11.78
N LEU A 44 7.27 -10.11 -10.94
CA LEU A 44 7.30 -9.54 -9.59
C LEU A 44 7.87 -10.55 -8.59
N PRO A 45 8.72 -10.10 -7.64
CA PRO A 45 9.18 -10.96 -6.57
C PRO A 45 8.01 -11.34 -5.65
N ARG A 46 8.10 -12.52 -5.04
CA ARG A 46 7.22 -12.86 -3.92
C ARG A 46 7.73 -12.12 -2.69
N VAL A 47 6.86 -11.35 -2.04
CA VAL A 47 7.23 -10.56 -0.88
C VAL A 47 6.12 -10.61 0.15
N ALA A 48 6.50 -10.88 1.41
CA ALA A 48 5.60 -10.68 2.53
C ALA A 48 5.61 -9.20 2.90
N VAL A 49 4.42 -8.60 2.95
CA VAL A 49 4.24 -7.26 3.50
C VAL A 49 4.19 -7.38 5.02
N GLU A 50 5.07 -6.64 5.70
CA GLU A 50 5.22 -6.66 7.15
C GLU A 50 4.51 -5.44 7.75
N ILE A 51 3.78 -5.65 8.85
CA ILE A 51 3.22 -4.56 9.66
C ILE A 51 4.33 -4.10 10.62
N LEU A 52 4.85 -2.89 10.41
CA LEU A 52 5.86 -2.29 11.29
C LEU A 52 5.23 -1.80 12.59
N THR A 53 4.11 -1.08 12.49
CA THR A 53 3.38 -0.54 13.63
C THR A 53 1.88 -0.65 13.40
N LEU A 54 1.14 -0.86 14.49
CA LEU A 54 -0.31 -0.81 14.51
C LEU A 54 -0.72 -0.14 15.83
N GLN A 55 -1.36 1.01 15.75
CA GLN A 55 -1.69 1.84 16.89
C GLN A 55 -3.13 2.34 16.78
N GLN A 56 -3.89 2.28 17.86
CA GLN A 56 -5.22 2.87 17.93
C GLN A 56 -5.09 4.35 18.30
N SER A 57 -5.53 5.24 17.42
CA SER A 57 -5.44 6.70 17.60
C SER A 57 -6.72 7.29 18.17
N ALA A 58 -7.85 6.61 18.00
CA ALA A 58 -9.15 6.91 18.62
C ALA A 58 -9.96 5.61 18.78
N PRO A 59 -11.07 5.59 19.55
CA PRO A 59 -11.88 4.38 19.72
C PRO A 59 -12.33 3.71 18.41
N ASP A 60 -12.53 4.51 17.36
CA ASP A 60 -12.95 4.12 16.01
C ASP A 60 -11.84 4.26 14.95
N ARG A 61 -10.59 4.56 15.34
CA ARG A 61 -9.49 4.80 14.38
C ARG A 61 -8.20 4.10 14.76
N ALA A 62 -7.54 3.52 13.77
CA ALA A 62 -6.19 3.00 13.91
C ALA A 62 -5.29 3.48 12.78
N THR A 63 -4.01 3.62 13.08
CA THR A 63 -2.95 3.86 12.11
C THR A 63 -2.08 2.61 12.03
N LEU A 64 -1.78 2.20 10.81
CA LEU A 64 -0.90 1.08 10.54
C LEU A 64 0.23 1.52 9.60
N SER A 65 1.44 1.06 9.87
CA SER A 65 2.61 1.30 9.03
C SER A 65 3.07 -0.02 8.45
N LEU A 66 3.16 -0.09 7.12
CA LEU A 66 3.51 -1.28 6.38
C LEU A 66 4.84 -1.11 5.68
N ASN A 67 5.61 -2.18 5.55
CA ASN A 67 6.82 -2.22 4.75
C ASN A 67 6.92 -3.51 3.94
N ALA A 68 7.67 -3.46 2.85
CA ALA A 68 7.98 -4.62 2.02
C ALA A 68 9.46 -4.58 1.63
N LYS A 69 10.14 -5.73 1.70
CA LYS A 69 11.56 -5.87 1.31
C LYS A 69 11.78 -5.78 -0.20
N SER A 70 10.71 -5.83 -0.98
CA SER A 70 10.70 -5.78 -2.43
C SER A 70 9.38 -5.19 -2.90
N THR A 71 9.28 -4.82 -4.17
CA THR A 71 8.06 -4.24 -4.70
C THR A 71 6.88 -5.21 -4.58
N ALA A 72 5.79 -4.74 -3.97
CA ALA A 72 4.51 -5.42 -3.94
C ALA A 72 3.47 -4.58 -4.69
N ALA A 73 2.83 -5.18 -5.70
CA ALA A 73 1.82 -4.51 -6.50
C ALA A 73 0.41 -4.82 -6.00
N PHE A 74 -0.48 -3.81 -6.08
CA PHE A 74 -1.88 -3.92 -5.68
C PHE A 74 -2.03 -4.49 -4.26
N VAL A 75 -1.30 -3.91 -3.31
CA VAL A 75 -1.39 -4.30 -1.91
C VAL A 75 -2.78 -3.93 -1.39
N SER A 76 -3.55 -4.96 -1.04
CA SER A 76 -4.85 -4.86 -0.40
C SER A 76 -4.69 -5.16 1.08
N VAL A 77 -5.30 -4.32 1.91
CA VAL A 77 -5.41 -4.53 3.36
C VAL A 77 -6.89 -4.67 3.67
N GLU A 78 -7.24 -5.76 4.33
CA GLU A 78 -8.61 -6.13 4.65
C GLU A 78 -8.74 -6.36 6.15
N SER A 79 -9.91 -6.04 6.70
CA SER A 79 -10.27 -6.39 8.08
C SER A 79 -11.48 -7.32 8.05
N GLU A 80 -11.29 -8.55 8.50
CA GLU A 80 -12.36 -9.55 8.60
C GLU A 80 -13.19 -9.37 9.89
N SER A 81 -12.61 -8.76 10.92
CA SER A 81 -13.20 -8.67 12.26
C SER A 81 -13.86 -7.31 12.56
N VAL A 82 -13.44 -6.23 11.89
CA VAL A 82 -13.95 -4.88 12.14
C VAL A 82 -14.40 -4.24 10.84
N VAL A 83 -15.66 -3.79 10.81
CA VAL A 83 -16.23 -3.12 9.63
C VAL A 83 -15.76 -1.67 9.58
N GLY A 84 -15.12 -1.29 8.47
CA GLY A 84 -14.60 0.05 8.27
C GLY A 84 -13.99 0.24 6.88
N SER A 85 -13.17 1.27 6.73
CA SER A 85 -12.45 1.57 5.49
C SER A 85 -11.03 2.04 5.78
N PHE A 86 -10.10 1.64 4.92
CA PHE A 86 -8.73 2.16 4.90
C PHE A 86 -8.66 3.43 4.05
N SER A 87 -7.71 4.32 4.39
CA SER A 87 -7.45 5.56 3.66
C SER A 87 -6.96 5.35 2.22
N ASP A 88 -6.37 4.18 1.96
CA ASP A 88 -5.93 3.75 0.63
C ASP A 88 -6.13 2.23 0.51
N GLY A 89 -6.39 1.75 -0.70
CA GLY A 89 -6.60 0.35 -1.03
C GLY A 89 -6.05 0.03 -2.41
N ALA A 90 -5.39 -1.12 -2.55
CA ALA A 90 -4.77 -1.58 -3.79
C ALA A 90 -3.64 -0.66 -4.32
N PHE A 91 -2.73 -0.25 -3.43
CA PHE A 91 -1.59 0.61 -3.76
C PHE A 91 -0.31 -0.16 -4.13
N MET A 92 0.68 0.54 -4.66
CA MET A 92 2.02 0.01 -4.93
C MET A 92 2.94 0.24 -3.73
N MET A 93 3.50 -0.83 -3.17
CA MET A 93 4.58 -0.73 -2.18
C MET A 93 5.93 -0.88 -2.86
N LEU A 94 6.83 0.05 -2.57
CA LEU A 94 8.21 0.05 -3.04
C LEU A 94 9.15 -0.40 -1.92
N PRO A 95 10.28 -1.05 -2.25
CA PRO A 95 11.24 -1.45 -1.25
C PRO A 95 11.74 -0.27 -0.41
N SER A 96 11.92 -0.50 0.88
CA SER A 96 12.48 0.47 1.83
C SER A 96 11.65 1.75 2.03
N ARG A 97 10.38 1.74 1.61
CA ARG A 97 9.44 2.83 1.87
C ARG A 97 8.27 2.31 2.69
N ALA A 98 8.15 2.81 3.91
CA ALA A 98 6.99 2.55 4.73
C ALA A 98 5.76 3.28 4.17
N THR A 99 4.62 2.60 4.11
CA THR A 99 3.32 3.18 3.78
C THR A 99 2.47 3.22 5.04
N ASN A 100 1.97 4.40 5.39
CA ASN A 100 1.06 4.57 6.51
C ASN A 100 -0.37 4.60 6.00
N LEU A 101 -1.23 3.74 6.55
CA LEU A 101 -2.67 3.76 6.30
C LEU A 101 -3.41 4.13 7.58
N THR A 102 -4.51 4.85 7.42
CA THR A 102 -5.48 5.07 8.49
C THR A 102 -6.70 4.20 8.23
N PHE A 103 -7.12 3.47 9.25
CA PHE A 103 -8.38 2.74 9.27
C PHE A 103 -9.40 3.53 10.07
N VAL A 104 -10.61 3.66 9.52
CA VAL A 104 -11.76 4.27 10.19
C VAL A 104 -12.87 3.22 10.28
N ALA A 105 -13.18 2.81 11.50
CA ALA A 105 -14.23 1.84 11.79
C ALA A 105 -15.61 2.51 11.82
N ARG A 106 -16.66 1.72 11.61
CA ARG A 106 -18.06 2.20 11.77
C ARG A 106 -18.53 2.25 13.22
N ALA A 107 -17.81 1.58 14.13
CA ALA A 107 -18.08 1.54 15.56
C ALA A 107 -16.76 1.41 16.34
N PRO A 108 -16.72 1.77 17.63
CA PRO A 108 -15.56 1.52 18.47
C PRO A 108 -15.15 0.04 18.46
N PHE A 109 -13.85 -0.23 18.50
CA PHE A 109 -13.32 -1.60 18.43
C PHE A 109 -12.10 -1.81 19.33
N ASP A 110 -11.82 -3.08 19.61
CA ASP A 110 -10.62 -3.52 20.33
C ASP A 110 -9.46 -3.78 19.36
N LEU A 111 -8.28 -3.22 19.66
CA LEU A 111 -7.10 -3.31 18.80
C LEU A 111 -6.60 -4.75 18.61
N ALA A 112 -6.73 -5.61 19.63
CA ALA A 112 -6.28 -7.00 19.53
C ALA A 112 -7.16 -7.79 18.56
N THR A 113 -8.48 -7.62 18.66
CA THR A 113 -9.47 -8.20 17.75
C THR A 113 -9.28 -7.70 16.32
N PHE A 114 -9.01 -6.41 16.15
CA PHE A 114 -8.68 -5.84 14.83
C PHE A 114 -7.42 -6.48 14.24
N LYS A 115 -6.34 -6.57 15.03
CA LYS A 115 -5.07 -7.18 14.59
C LYS A 115 -5.24 -8.62 14.14
N GLN A 116 -6.05 -9.42 14.83
CA GLN A 116 -6.31 -10.82 14.46
C GLN A 116 -7.08 -10.96 13.13
N GLY A 117 -7.96 -10.00 12.82
CA GLY A 117 -8.73 -9.98 11.56
C GLY A 117 -8.03 -9.29 10.39
N LEU A 118 -6.84 -8.72 10.59
CA LEU A 118 -6.11 -8.08 9.49
C LEU A 118 -5.58 -9.11 8.51
N ARG A 119 -5.81 -8.87 7.22
CA ARG A 119 -5.24 -9.62 6.10
C ARG A 119 -4.57 -8.64 5.16
N ILE A 120 -3.37 -9.00 4.70
CA ILE A 120 -2.64 -8.23 3.70
C ILE A 120 -2.34 -9.17 2.55
N ARG A 121 -2.70 -8.74 1.33
CA ARG A 121 -2.47 -9.50 0.10
C ARG A 121 -1.89 -8.58 -0.96
N SER A 122 -1.12 -9.15 -1.86
CA SER A 122 -0.60 -8.49 -3.05
C SER A 122 -1.01 -9.26 -4.30
N LEU A 123 -0.79 -8.66 -5.47
CA LEU A 123 -1.02 -9.32 -6.75
C LEU A 123 -0.32 -10.69 -6.84
N ARG A 124 0.90 -10.82 -6.31
CA ARG A 124 1.66 -12.06 -6.42
C ARG A 124 1.09 -13.20 -5.57
N ASP A 125 0.28 -12.88 -4.56
CA ASP A 125 -0.38 -13.87 -3.71
C ASP A 125 -1.59 -14.55 -4.40
N THR A 126 -2.05 -14.02 -5.53
CA THR A 126 -3.26 -14.52 -6.23
C THR A 126 -3.02 -15.64 -7.25
N TYR A 127 -1.78 -15.83 -7.71
CA TYR A 127 -1.42 -16.86 -8.70
C TYR A 127 -0.28 -17.76 -8.18
N ALA A 128 -0.21 -17.91 -6.86
CA ALA A 128 0.77 -18.75 -6.18
C ALA A 128 0.49 -20.24 -6.40
#